data_AF-A0A3C0CS21-F1
#
_entry.id   AF-A0A3C0CS21-F1
#
_cell.length_a   1.000
_cell.length_b   1.000
_cell.length_c   1.000
_cell.angle_alpha   90.00
_cell.angle_beta   90.00
_cell.angle_gamma   90.00
#
_symmetry.space_group_name_H-M   'P 1'
#
loop_
_entity.id
_entity.type
_entity.pdbx_description
1 polymer ?
#
loop_
_entity_poly.entity_id
_entity_poly.type
_entity_poly.pdbx_seq_one_letter_code
_entity_poly.pdbx_strand_id
1 'polypeptide(L)'
;MFVDEVEIKVKAGDGGNGAVAFRREKYVPRGGPAGGDGGHGGAVIILADSKLTTLLDYRYKRSYKAGRGGNGGTSNMTGADGDDLILSVPVGTL
;
A
#
# COMPACT_ATOMS: atom_id res chain seq x y z
N MET A 1 -31.10 -11.08 0.16
CA MET A 1 -30.13 -12.20 0.14
C MET A 1 -29.10 -11.91 1.22
N PHE A 2 -28.99 -12.79 2.22
CA PHE A 2 -28.03 -12.67 3.33
C PHE A 2 -26.81 -13.53 2.99
N VAL A 3 -25.61 -13.00 3.23
CA VAL A 3 -24.34 -13.70 3.04
C VAL A 3 -23.54 -13.49 4.31
N ASP A 4 -23.31 -14.56 5.03
CA ASP A 4 -22.58 -14.65 6.30
C ASP A 4 -21.16 -15.19 6.13
N GLU A 5 -20.90 -15.93 5.05
CA GLU A 5 -19.57 -16.45 4.73
C GLU A 5 -19.11 -16.04 3.33
N VAL A 6 -17.85 -15.61 3.23
CA VAL A 6 -17.22 -15.22 1.97
C VAL A 6 -15.72 -15.47 2.00
N GLU A 7 -15.19 -15.94 0.88
CA GLU A 7 -13.74 -16.08 0.69
C GLU A 7 -13.22 -14.92 -0.16
N ILE A 8 -12.27 -14.16 0.38
CA ILE A 8 -11.58 -13.06 -0.30
C ILE A 8 -10.07 -13.25 -0.31
N LYS A 9 -9.42 -12.75 -1.36
CA LYS A 9 -7.97 -12.68 -1.47
C LYS A 9 -7.51 -11.26 -1.17
N VAL A 10 -6.78 -11.12 -0.06
CA VAL A 10 -6.16 -9.86 0.35
C VAL A 10 -4.66 -9.89 0.06
N LYS A 11 -4.11 -8.76 -0.42
CA LYS A 11 -2.67 -8.55 -0.56
C LYS A 11 -2.31 -7.17 -0.03
N ALA A 12 -1.32 -7.10 0.85
CA ALA A 12 -0.69 -5.84 1.22
C ALA A 12 0.00 -5.18 0.01
N GLY A 13 0.29 -3.89 0.16
CA GLY A 13 1.07 -3.13 -0.79
C GLY A 13 2.50 -3.66 -0.86
N ASP A 14 3.06 -3.73 -2.06
CA ASP A 14 4.49 -3.98 -2.20
C ASP A 14 5.24 -2.70 -1.81
N GLY A 15 6.44 -2.85 -1.23
CA GLY A 15 7.33 -1.72 -0.97
C GLY A 15 7.81 -1.06 -2.26
N GLY A 16 8.16 0.22 -2.16
CA GLY A 16 8.88 0.95 -3.18
C GLY A 16 10.32 0.46 -3.32
N ASN A 17 10.89 0.58 -4.52
CA ASN A 17 12.31 0.30 -4.71
C ASN A 17 13.13 1.54 -4.32
N GLY A 18 14.26 1.34 -3.64
CA GLY A 18 15.27 2.40 -3.47
C GLY A 18 15.92 2.78 -4.80
N ALA A 19 16.40 4.02 -4.90
CA ALA A 19 17.12 4.50 -6.08
C ALA A 19 18.63 4.43 -5.86
N VAL A 20 19.36 4.10 -6.92
CA VAL A 20 20.82 4.29 -6.98
C VAL A 20 21.08 5.52 -7.83
N ALA A 21 21.46 6.63 -7.21
CA ALA A 21 21.77 7.88 -7.90
C ALA A 21 23.00 8.57 -7.30
N PHE A 22 23.63 9.44 -8.08
CA PHE A 22 24.77 10.25 -7.66
C PHE A 22 24.52 11.71 -8.03
N ARG A 23 25.00 12.64 -7.20
CA ARG A 23 24.90 14.09 -7.48
C ARG A 23 25.73 14.42 -8.72
N ARG A 24 25.17 15.25 -9.61
CA ARG A 24 25.84 15.72 -10.83
C ARG A 24 25.74 17.24 -10.89
N GLU A 25 26.85 17.91 -10.63
CA GLU A 25 26.96 19.37 -10.66
C GLU A 25 28.14 19.76 -11.55
N LYS A 26 28.00 20.85 -12.31
CA LYS A 26 28.94 21.26 -13.37
C LYS A 26 30.41 21.35 -12.92
N TYR A 27 30.63 21.68 -11.64
CA TYR A 27 31.97 21.88 -11.06
C TYR A 27 32.35 20.80 -10.03
N VAL A 28 31.58 19.70 -9.95
CA VAL A 28 31.83 18.60 -9.01
C VAL A 28 32.00 17.30 -9.81
N PRO A 29 33.24 16.86 -10.07
CA PRO A 29 33.51 15.70 -10.94
C PRO A 29 33.08 14.36 -10.31
N ARG A 30 32.98 14.27 -8.98
CA ARG A 30 32.52 13.08 -8.24
C ARG A 30 31.53 13.48 -7.16
N GLY A 31 30.27 13.69 -7.53
CA GLY A 31 29.22 13.93 -6.56
C GLY A 31 28.92 12.66 -5.74
N GLY A 32 28.59 12.84 -4.46
CA GLY A 32 28.25 11.74 -3.56
C GLY A 32 26.93 11.04 -3.94
N PRO A 33 26.60 9.93 -3.25
CA PRO A 33 25.32 9.24 -3.40
C PRO A 33 24.14 10.18 -3.17
N ALA A 34 23.09 9.98 -3.97
CA ALA A 34 21.92 10.85 -4.06
C ALA A 34 20.63 10.06 -4.26
N GLY A 35 20.65 8.75 -4.01
CA GLY A 35 19.49 7.89 -4.16
C GLY A 35 18.62 7.94 -2.92
N GLY A 36 17.31 8.14 -3.09
CA GLY A 36 16.35 8.03 -2.00
C GLY A 36 15.85 6.61 -1.79
N ASP A 37 15.26 6.36 -0.62
CA ASP A 37 14.65 5.08 -0.25
C ASP A 37 13.28 4.90 -0.91
N GLY A 38 12.83 3.65 -1.03
CA GLY A 38 11.46 3.35 -1.42
C GLY A 38 10.49 3.53 -0.25
N GLY A 39 9.27 3.98 -0.55
CA GLY A 39 8.21 4.10 0.46
C GLY A 39 7.65 2.75 0.89
N HIS A 40 7.00 2.71 2.04
CA HIS A 40 6.34 1.50 2.54
C HIS A 40 5.12 1.15 1.68
N GLY A 41 4.82 -0.15 1.57
CA GLY A 41 3.56 -0.61 0.98
C GLY A 41 2.43 -0.45 1.97
N GLY A 42 1.22 -0.12 1.49
CA GLY A 42 0.05 0.04 2.33
C GLY A 42 -0.39 -1.27 3.00
N ALA A 43 -0.96 -1.16 4.20
CA ALA A 43 -1.54 -2.27 4.93
C ALA A 43 -2.95 -2.61 4.43
N VAL A 44 -3.40 -3.83 4.70
CA VAL A 44 -4.83 -4.19 4.60
C VAL A 44 -5.38 -4.29 6.01
N ILE A 45 -6.39 -3.50 6.31
CA ILE A 45 -6.99 -3.39 7.65
C ILE A 45 -8.44 -3.83 7.58
N ILE A 46 -8.81 -4.79 8.41
CA ILE A 46 -10.21 -5.15 8.63
C ILE A 46 -10.77 -4.25 9.73
N LEU A 47 -11.85 -3.54 9.43
CA LEU A 47 -12.50 -2.63 10.37
C LEU A 47 -13.93 -3.10 10.66
N ALA A 48 -14.26 -3.37 11.91
CA ALA A 48 -15.63 -3.67 12.29
C ALA A 48 -16.50 -2.39 12.26
N ASP A 49 -17.60 -2.41 11.52
CA ASP A 49 -18.58 -1.33 11.41
C ASP A 49 -19.98 -1.83 11.79
N SER A 50 -20.59 -1.19 12.79
CA SER A 50 -21.93 -1.52 13.27
C SER A 50 -23.05 -1.18 12.28
N LYS A 51 -22.77 -0.40 11.24
CA LYS A 51 -23.73 -0.05 10.19
C LYS A 51 -23.88 -1.16 9.14
N LEU A 52 -22.94 -2.10 9.09
CA LEU A 52 -22.98 -3.22 8.15
C LEU A 52 -23.66 -4.43 8.79
N THR A 53 -24.51 -5.09 8.01
CA THR A 53 -25.30 -6.24 8.46
C THR A 53 -25.02 -7.53 7.68
N THR A 54 -24.32 -7.45 6.55
CA THR A 54 -24.07 -8.58 5.63
C THR A 54 -22.71 -8.43 4.96
N LEU A 55 -22.10 -9.55 4.51
CA LEU A 55 -20.85 -9.57 3.74
C LEU A 55 -21.10 -9.52 2.22
N LEU A 56 -22.29 -9.10 1.80
CA LEU A 56 -22.70 -9.09 0.39
C LEU A 56 -21.73 -8.32 -0.51
N ASP A 57 -21.14 -7.23 -0.03
CA ASP A 57 -20.19 -6.40 -0.79
C ASP A 57 -18.93 -7.17 -1.22
N TYR A 58 -18.53 -8.16 -0.41
CA TYR A 58 -17.38 -9.03 -0.67
C TYR A 58 -17.71 -10.22 -1.59
N ARG A 59 -19.00 -10.46 -1.87
CA ARG A 59 -19.43 -11.62 -2.68
C ARG A 59 -19.05 -11.49 -4.16
N TYR A 60 -19.05 -10.27 -4.67
CA TYR A 60 -18.80 -9.96 -6.08
C TYR A 60 -17.34 -9.61 -6.35
N LYS A 61 -16.71 -8.85 -5.45
CA LYS A 61 -15.29 -8.51 -5.54
C LYS A 61 -14.48 -9.43 -4.64
N ARG A 62 -13.70 -10.34 -5.23
CA ARG A 62 -12.92 -11.34 -4.50
C ARG A 62 -11.47 -10.97 -4.24
N SER A 63 -10.96 -9.88 -4.81
CA SER A 63 -9.55 -9.48 -4.64
C SER A 63 -9.41 -8.03 -4.23
N TYR A 64 -8.60 -7.82 -3.20
CA TYR A 64 -8.35 -6.56 -2.53
C TYR A 64 -6.85 -6.37 -2.38
N LYS A 65 -6.31 -5.26 -2.86
CA LYS A 65 -4.89 -4.95 -2.83
C LYS A 65 -4.68 -3.54 -2.30
N ALA A 66 -3.84 -3.38 -1.29
CA ALA A 66 -3.43 -2.08 -0.80
C ALA A 66 -2.47 -1.37 -1.77
N GLY A 67 -2.28 -0.06 -1.57
CA GLY A 67 -1.46 0.79 -2.40
C GLY A 67 0.03 0.39 -2.35
N ARG A 68 0.70 0.44 -3.49
CA ARG A 68 2.15 0.21 -3.55
C ARG A 68 2.92 1.44 -3.09
N GLY A 69 4.00 1.24 -2.33
CA GLY A 69 4.95 2.31 -2.02
C GLY A 69 5.60 2.88 -3.27
N GLY A 70 5.77 4.20 -3.30
CA GLY A 70 6.50 4.92 -4.34
C GLY A 70 7.98 4.55 -4.34
N ASN A 71 8.60 4.53 -5.52
CA ASN A 71 10.04 4.33 -5.61
C ASN A 71 10.80 5.57 -5.10
N GLY A 72 11.99 5.37 -4.58
CA GLY A 72 12.93 6.44 -4.31
C GLY A 72 13.34 7.17 -5.59
N GLY A 73 13.71 8.44 -5.44
CA GLY A 73 14.13 9.31 -6.52
C GLY A 73 15.58 9.75 -6.40
N THR A 74 15.97 10.68 -7.26
CA THR A 74 17.25 11.39 -7.14
C THR A 74 17.20 12.41 -6.01
N SER A 75 18.37 12.99 -5.69
CA SER A 75 18.49 14.03 -4.65
C SER A 75 18.00 13.58 -3.26
N ASN A 76 18.22 12.31 -2.91
CA ASN A 76 17.78 11.69 -1.66
C ASN A 76 16.26 11.76 -1.44
N MET A 77 15.47 11.81 -2.52
CA MET A 77 14.02 11.89 -2.43
C MET A 77 13.43 10.51 -2.11
N THR A 78 12.95 10.32 -0.88
CA THR A 78 12.25 9.09 -0.48
C THR A 78 10.90 8.98 -1.17
N GLY A 79 10.55 7.77 -1.60
CA GLY A 79 9.25 7.47 -2.20
C GLY A 79 8.11 7.60 -1.18
N ALA A 80 6.93 8.01 -1.65
CA ALA A 80 5.74 8.10 -0.81
C ALA A 80 5.26 6.72 -0.34
N ASP A 81 4.66 6.65 0.84
CA ASP A 81 4.03 5.42 1.32
C ASP A 81 2.77 5.10 0.49
N GLY A 82 2.49 3.82 0.34
CA GLY A 82 1.29 3.34 -0.35
C GLY A 82 0.06 3.46 0.54
N ASP A 83 -1.08 3.78 -0.07
CA ASP A 83 -2.34 3.95 0.66
C ASP A 83 -2.81 2.62 1.29
N ASP A 84 -3.22 2.70 2.55
CA ASP A 84 -3.85 1.58 3.26
C ASP A 84 -5.21 1.24 2.64
N LEU A 85 -5.56 -0.05 2.66
CA LEU A 85 -6.86 -0.53 2.26
C LEU A 85 -7.66 -0.96 3.48
N ILE A 86 -8.71 -0.19 3.78
CA ILE A 86 -9.65 -0.50 4.86
C ILE A 86 -10.82 -1.29 4.28
N LEU A 87 -11.07 -2.48 4.83
CA LEU A 87 -12.19 -3.34 4.50
C LEU A 87 -13.16 -3.37 5.70
N SER A 88 -14.29 -2.69 5.56
CA SER A 88 -15.31 -2.65 6.61
C SER A 88 -16.14 -3.94 6.64
N VAL A 89 -16.28 -4.56 7.80
CA VAL A 89 -17.07 -5.79 8.01
C VAL A 89 -18.10 -5.59 9.13
N PRO A 90 -19.22 -6.32 9.14
CA PRO A 90 -20.15 -6.33 10.27
C PRO A 90 -19.45 -6.67 11.59
N VAL A 91 -19.96 -6.11 12.69
CA VAL A 91 -19.50 -6.51 14.03
C VAL A 91 -19.81 -8.00 14.25
N GLY A 92 -18.82 -8.74 14.77
CA GLY A 92 -18.94 -10.17 15.01
C GLY A 92 -18.51 -11.06 13.84
N THR A 93 -17.97 -10.49 12.75
CA THR A 93 -17.25 -11.25 11.73
C THR A 93 -15.97 -11.86 12.31
N LEU A 94 -15.72 -13.14 12.03
CA LEU A 94 -14.58 -13.94 12.49
C LEU A 94 -13.75 -14.45 11.30
#